data_AF-A0A2R6K800-F1
#
_entry.id   AF-A0A2R6K800-F1
#
_cell.length_a   1.000
_cell.length_b   1.000
_cell.length_c   1.000
_cell.angle_alpha   90.00
_cell.angle_beta   90.00
_cell.angle_gamma   90.00
#
_symmetry.space_group_name_H-M   'P 1'
#
loop_
_entity.id
_entity.type
_entity.pdbx_description
1 polymer ?
#
loop_
_entity_poly.entity_id
_entity_poly.type
_entity_poly.pdbx_seq_one_letter_code
_entity_poly.pdbx_strand_id
1 'polypeptide(L)'
;MATKAVRLGNSVYERVKAHKRADETYSEAINRLIGDWSLLDLAGTMSKAEATEHETAVRASEDAGIADVETLVDREETTGIGTGTGK
;
A
#
# COMPACT_ATOMS: atom_id res chain seq x y z
N MET A 1 -10.49 28.76 13.16
CA MET A 1 -10.33 27.34 13.55
C MET A 1 -9.42 27.29 14.76
N ALA A 2 -9.69 26.41 15.73
CA ALA A 2 -8.78 26.22 16.86
C ALA A 2 -7.51 25.51 16.37
N THR A 3 -6.34 26.08 16.65
CA THR A 3 -5.04 25.47 16.31
C THR A 3 -4.52 24.64 17.49
N LYS A 4 -4.03 23.44 17.21
CA LYS A 4 -3.29 22.63 18.20
C LYS A 4 -1.85 22.44 17.75
N ALA A 5 -0.93 22.54 18.71
CA ALA A 5 0.47 22.20 18.48
C ALA A 5 0.68 20.70 18.73
N VAL A 6 1.32 20.01 17.79
CA VAL A 6 1.69 18.60 17.90
C VAL A 6 3.16 18.43 17.54
N ARG A 7 3.84 17.46 18.16
CA ARG A 7 5.21 17.10 17.78
C ARG A 7 5.16 16.05 16.68
N LEU A 8 5.95 16.26 15.63
CA LEU A 8 6.13 15.29 14.56
C LEU A 8 7.43 14.52 14.77
N GLY A 9 7.40 13.21 14.50
CA GLY A 9 8.63 12.44 14.36
C GLY A 9 9.44 12.93 13.15
N ASN A 10 10.76 12.75 13.19
CA ASN A 10 11.66 13.28 12.16
C ASN A 10 11.33 12.75 10.75
N SER A 11 11.00 11.46 10.63
CA SER A 11 10.60 10.85 9.35
C SER A 11 9.30 11.46 8.80
N VAL A 12 8.33 11.75 9.68
CA VAL A 12 7.06 12.39 9.30
C VAL A 12 7.31 13.82 8.84
N TYR A 13 8.13 14.57 9.59
CA TYR A 13 8.50 15.93 9.23
C TYR A 13 9.17 16.00 7.85
N GLU A 14 10.18 15.15 7.59
CA GLU A 14 10.88 15.14 6.30
C GLU A 14 9.94 14.73 5.16
N ARG A 15 8.98 13.82 5.40
CA ARG A 15 7.97 13.46 4.39
C ARG A 15 7.06 14.65 4.06
N VAL A 16 6.58 15.38 5.07
CA VAL A 16 5.76 16.58 4.85
C VAL A 16 6.57 17.64 4.10
N LYS A 17 7.81 17.87 4.50
CA LYS A 17 8.72 18.84 3.86
C LYS A 17 9.00 18.50 2.40
N ALA A 18 9.25 17.24 2.08
CA ALA A 18 9.50 16.79 0.69
C ALA A 18 8.30 17.00 -0.24
N HIS A 19 7.07 16.97 0.29
CA HIS A 19 5.84 17.10 -0.48
C HIS A 19 5.19 18.50 -0.35
N LYS A 20 5.81 19.40 0.40
CA LYS A 20 5.32 20.77 0.61
C LYS A 20 5.52 21.59 -0.66
N ARG A 21 4.47 22.25 -1.12
CA ARG A 21 4.53 23.23 -2.22
C ARG A 21 5.13 24.55 -1.76
N ALA A 22 5.66 25.35 -2.68
CA ALA A 22 6.34 26.61 -2.32
C ALA A 22 5.37 27.66 -1.74
N ASP A 23 4.12 27.63 -2.18
CA ASP A 23 3.05 28.58 -1.90
C ASP A 23 2.17 28.23 -0.69
N GLU A 24 2.37 27.06 -0.06
CA GLU A 24 1.58 26.62 1.10
C GLU A 24 2.38 26.66 2.41
N THR A 25 1.68 26.65 3.55
CA THR A 25 2.25 26.43 4.89
C THR A 25 2.35 24.93 5.21
N TYR A 26 3.06 24.57 6.28
CA TYR A 26 3.09 23.18 6.75
C TYR A 26 1.71 22.67 7.19
N SER A 27 0.89 23.51 7.81
CA SER A 27 -0.47 23.13 8.21
C SER A 27 -1.36 22.88 7.00
N GLU A 28 -1.24 23.68 5.94
CA GLU A 28 -1.96 23.46 4.67
C GLU A 28 -1.46 22.20 3.94
N ALA A 29 -0.14 21.98 3.92
CA ALA A 29 0.43 20.76 3.38
C ALA A 29 -0.09 19.51 4.11
N ILE A 30 -0.11 19.55 5.45
CA ILE A 30 -0.66 18.49 6.31
C ILE A 30 -2.14 18.29 6.00
N ASN A 31 -2.96 19.34 5.96
CA ASN A 31 -4.37 19.21 5.61
C ASN A 31 -4.60 18.66 4.19
N ARG A 32 -3.69 18.89 3.24
CA ARG A 32 -3.80 18.33 1.89
C ARG A 32 -3.35 16.86 1.83
N LEU A 33 -2.28 16.53 2.55
CA LEU A 33 -1.68 15.18 2.57
C LEU A 33 -2.51 14.19 3.39
N ILE A 34 -3.19 14.68 4.42
CA ILE A 34 -4.01 13.87 5.34
C ILE A 34 -5.50 14.23 5.23
N GLY A 35 -5.84 15.18 4.36
CA GLY A 35 -7.22 15.61 4.16
C GLY A 35 -8.10 14.48 3.69
N ASP A 36 -9.40 14.62 3.99
CA ASP A 36 -10.46 13.67 3.64
C ASP A 36 -10.52 13.49 2.11
N TRP A 37 -9.71 12.58 1.58
CA TRP A 37 -9.98 12.00 0.28
C TRP A 37 -11.16 11.08 0.47
N SER A 38 -12.33 11.53 0.05
CA SER A 38 -13.47 10.66 -0.09
C SER A 38 -13.15 9.64 -1.17
N LEU A 39 -13.60 8.39 -1.01
CA LEU A 39 -13.57 7.43 -2.13
C LEU A 39 -14.36 7.96 -3.34
N LEU A 40 -15.29 8.90 -3.11
CA LEU A 40 -15.97 9.63 -4.17
C LEU A 40 -15.06 10.59 -4.96
N ASP A 41 -13.95 11.06 -4.38
CA ASP A 41 -12.98 11.92 -5.09
C ASP A 41 -12.15 11.13 -6.11
N LEU A 42 -12.13 9.80 -6.00
CA LEU A 42 -11.59 8.90 -7.02
C LEU A 42 -12.62 8.58 -8.13
N ALA A 43 -13.89 8.93 -7.96
CA ALA A 43 -14.89 8.65 -8.98
C ALA A 43 -14.63 9.48 -10.24
N GLY A 44 -14.50 8.81 -11.38
CA GLY A 44 -14.28 9.46 -12.68
C GLY A 44 -12.81 9.77 -13.00
N THR A 45 -11.85 9.42 -12.13
CA THR A 45 -10.41 9.50 -12.48
C THR A 45 -9.98 8.39 -13.45
N MET A 46 -10.79 7.34 -13.58
CA MET A 46 -10.59 6.24 -14.53
C MET A 46 -11.87 6.04 -15.33
N SER A 47 -11.73 5.79 -16.63
CA SER A 47 -12.82 5.25 -17.44
C SER A 47 -13.20 3.85 -16.96
N LYS A 48 -14.40 3.38 -17.34
CA LYS A 48 -14.83 2.01 -17.03
C LYS A 48 -13.86 0.95 -17.57
N ALA A 49 -13.29 1.18 -18.75
CA ALA A 49 -12.34 0.27 -19.36
C ALA A 49 -11.04 0.19 -18.55
N GLU A 50 -10.47 1.34 -18.16
CA GLU A 50 -9.27 1.41 -17.32
C GLU A 50 -9.52 0.78 -15.94
N ALA A 51 -10.71 0.97 -15.37
CA ALA A 51 -11.07 0.34 -14.10
C ALA A 51 -11.15 -1.19 -14.22
N THR A 52 -11.74 -1.71 -15.30
CA THR A 52 -11.76 -3.17 -15.58
C THR A 52 -10.37 -3.73 -15.81
N GLU A 53 -9.51 -3.01 -16.54
CA GLU A 53 -8.12 -3.40 -16.76
C GLU A 53 -7.34 -3.48 -15.44
N HIS A 54 -7.49 -2.46 -14.59
CA HIS A 54 -6.86 -2.44 -13.27
C HIS A 54 -7.37 -3.56 -12.36
N GLU A 55 -8.68 -3.83 -12.34
CA GLU A 55 -9.25 -4.98 -11.61
C GLU A 55 -8.64 -6.31 -12.09
N THR A 56 -8.49 -6.47 -13.41
CA THR A 56 -7.90 -7.67 -14.00
C THR A 56 -6.44 -7.84 -13.60
N ALA A 57 -5.67 -6.75 -13.60
CA ALA A 57 -4.26 -6.77 -13.19
C ALA A 57 -4.09 -7.14 -11.71
N VAL A 58 -4.95 -6.61 -10.83
CA VAL A 58 -4.97 -6.98 -9.41
C VAL A 58 -5.27 -8.46 -9.22
N ARG A 59 -6.35 -8.96 -9.86
CA ARG A 59 -6.73 -10.39 -9.77
C ARG A 59 -5.62 -11.31 -10.27
N ALA A 60 -4.98 -10.98 -11.39
CA ALA A 60 -3.86 -11.76 -11.90
C ALA A 60 -2.65 -11.77 -10.95
N SER A 61 -2.39 -10.66 -10.25
CA SER A 61 -1.33 -10.60 -9.22
C SER A 61 -1.67 -11.43 -7.99
N GLU A 62 -2.95 -11.46 -7.58
CA GLU A 62 -3.41 -12.29 -6.46
C GLU A 62 -3.31 -13.77 -6.80
N ASP A 63 -3.78 -14.18 -7.98
CA ASP A 63 -3.70 -15.56 -8.47
C ASP A 63 -2.25 -16.04 -8.54
N ALA A 64 -1.34 -15.20 -9.06
CA ALA A 64 0.09 -15.49 -9.09
C ALA A 64 0.68 -15.66 -7.67
N GLY A 65 0.29 -14.79 -6.74
CA GLY A 65 0.72 -14.89 -5.35
C GLY A 65 0.23 -16.17 -4.66
N ILE A 66 -1.01 -16.60 -4.93
CA ILE A 66 -1.55 -17.85 -4.40
C ILE A 66 -0.78 -19.04 -4.98
N ALA A 67 -0.58 -19.08 -6.30
CA ALA A 67 0.16 -20.16 -6.96
C ALA A 67 1.61 -20.29 -6.46
N ASP A 68 2.28 -19.16 -6.19
CA ASP A 68 3.61 -19.14 -5.60
C ASP A 68 3.61 -19.77 -4.20
N VAL A 69 2.62 -19.45 -3.36
CA VAL A 69 2.48 -20.04 -2.02
C VAL A 69 2.20 -21.54 -2.10
N GLU A 70 1.30 -21.98 -2.98
CA GLU A 70 1.02 -23.40 -3.20
C GLU A 70 2.27 -24.18 -3.64
N THR A 71 3.06 -23.60 -4.55
CA THR A 71 4.33 -24.17 -5.00
C THR A 71 5.34 -24.32 -3.85
N LEU A 72 5.37 -23.38 -2.92
CA LEU A 72 6.22 -23.47 -1.73
C LEU A 72 5.72 -24.57 -0.77
N VAL A 73 4.42 -24.67 -0.54
CA VAL A 73 3.83 -25.71 0.31
C VAL A 73 4.10 -27.11 -0.27
N ASP A 74 3.91 -27.31 -1.57
CA ASP A 74 4.18 -28.59 -2.24
C ASP A 74 5.68 -28.97 -2.20
N ARG A 75 6.58 -27.97 -2.26
CA ARG A 75 8.02 -28.21 -2.11
C ARG A 75 8.37 -28.70 -0.70
N GLU A 76 7.75 -28.16 0.33
CA GLU A 76 8.01 -28.56 1.72
C GLU A 76 7.45 -29.96 2.00
N GLU A 77 6.27 -30.29 1.49
CA GLU A 77 5.66 -31.63 1.58
C GLU A 77 6.52 -32.70 0.86
N THR A 78 7.16 -32.36 -0.25
CA THR A 78 8.06 -33.28 -0.99
C THR A 78 9.45 -33.41 -0.38
N THR A 79 9.89 -32.44 0.43
CA THR A 79 11.21 -32.44 1.11
C THR A 79 11.12 -33.03 2.54
N GLY A 80 9.92 -33.17 3.09
CA GLY A 80 9.61 -33.64 4.45
C GLY A 80 9.69 -35.15 4.72
N ILE A 81 10.43 -35.95 3.93
CA ILE A 81 10.73 -37.36 4.28
C ILE A 81 12.24 -37.59 4.16
N GLY A 82 13.00 -37.19 5.18
CA GLY A 82 14.45 -37.37 5.15
C GLY A 82 15.26 -36.96 6.37
N THR A 83 14.68 -36.83 7.57
CA THR A 83 15.47 -36.67 8.80
C THR A 83 14.92 -37.53 9.95
N GLY A 84 14.80 -38.83 9.69
CA GLY A 84 14.56 -39.87 10.71
C GLY A 84 15.87 -40.51 11.15
N THR A 85 16.37 -40.08 12.30
CA THR A 85 17.45 -40.60 13.14
C THR A 85 17.69 -42.11 13.06
N GLY A 86 18.94 -42.48 12.71
CA GLY A 86 19.47 -43.83 12.89
C GLY A 86 19.56 -44.19 14.38
N LYS A 87 19.08 -45.38 14.70
CA LYS A 87 19.29 -46.08 15.98
C LYS A 87 20.59 -46.87 15.95
#